data_AF-A0A251ZAT3-F1
#
_entry.id   AF-A0A251ZAT3-F1
#
_cell.length_a   1.000
_cell.length_b   1.000
_cell.length_c   1.000
_cell.angle_alpha   90.00
_cell.angle_beta   90.00
_cell.angle_gamma   90.00
#
_symmetry.space_group_name_H-M   'P 1'
#
loop_
_entity.id
_entity.type
_entity.pdbx_description
1 polymer ?
#
loop_
_entity_poly.entity_id
_entity_poly.type
_entity_poly.pdbx_seq_one_letter_code
_entity_poly.pdbx_strand_id
1 'polypeptide(L)' 'MEEDNTHDELSSIADLGAEHWQEEIEFLEQRLRGDQGEIDKDDRETCQVALDIARDNLQNCLKGKKD' A
#
# COMPACT_ATOMS: atom_id res chain seq x y z
N MET A 1 -19.96 15.69 23.60
CA MET A 1 -18.56 15.64 23.14
C MET A 1 -18.54 14.49 22.17
N GLU A 2 -18.59 14.78 20.87
CA GLU A 2 -18.38 13.76 19.85
C GLU A 2 -16.91 13.41 19.90
N GLU A 3 -16.62 12.19 20.33
CA GLU A 3 -15.28 11.68 20.49
C GLU A 3 -14.68 11.49 19.09
N ASP A 4 -13.65 12.28 18.84
CA ASP A 4 -12.69 12.26 17.75
C ASP A 4 -12.21 10.81 17.50
N ASN A 5 -12.89 10.10 16.60
CA ASN A 5 -12.58 8.72 16.25
C ASN A 5 -11.57 8.69 15.10
N THR A 6 -10.45 9.38 15.28
CA THR A 6 -9.32 9.42 14.33
C THR A 6 -8.30 8.34 14.67
N HIS A 7 -8.78 7.13 14.92
CA HIS A 7 -7.94 6.01 15.33
C HIS A 7 -8.41 4.72 14.67
N ASP A 8 -8.15 4.55 13.36
CA ASP A 8 -8.04 3.20 12.79
C ASP A 8 -7.32 3.10 11.43
N GLU A 9 -6.95 4.19 10.75
CA GLU A 9 -6.38 4.05 9.39
C GLU A 9 -5.01 3.37 9.32
N LEU A 10 -4.28 3.22 10.45
CA LEU A 10 -3.04 2.43 10.52
C LEU A 10 -3.24 0.99 11.01
N SER A 11 -4.34 0.71 11.71
CA SER A 11 -4.71 -0.63 12.23
C SER A 11 -5.22 -1.51 11.08
N SER A 12 -6.02 -0.93 10.21
CA SER A 12 -6.60 -1.60 9.05
C SER A 12 -5.59 -2.03 7.99
N ILE A 13 -4.37 -1.48 7.96
CA ILE A 13 -3.33 -1.87 6.98
C ILE A 13 -2.98 -3.36 7.10
N ALA A 14 -2.95 -3.90 8.32
CA ALA A 14 -2.68 -5.32 8.56
C ALA A 14 -3.85 -6.25 8.20
N ASP A 15 -5.08 -5.72 8.12
CA ASP A 15 -6.31 -6.45 7.78
C ASP A 15 -6.64 -6.39 6.28
N LEU A 16 -5.93 -5.56 5.52
CA LEU A 16 -6.03 -5.52 4.07
C LEU A 16 -5.53 -6.85 3.51
N GLY A 17 -6.45 -7.64 2.96
CA GLY A 17 -6.14 -8.95 2.40
C GLY A 17 -5.16 -8.89 1.22
N ALA A 18 -4.65 -10.06 0.80
CA ALA A 18 -3.70 -10.16 -0.31
C ALA A 18 -4.16 -9.46 -1.61
N GLU A 19 -5.47 -9.43 -1.89
CA GLU A 19 -6.05 -8.76 -3.06
C GLU A 19 -5.79 -7.24 -3.03
N HIS A 20 -6.03 -6.59 -1.89
CA HIS A 20 -5.77 -5.16 -1.72
C HIS A 20 -4.29 -4.83 -2.00
N TRP A 21 -3.37 -5.60 -1.44
CA TRP A 21 -1.95 -5.37 -1.67
C TRP A 21 -1.52 -5.60 -3.11
N GLN A 22 -2.18 -6.51 -3.83
CA GLN A 22 -1.95 -6.70 -5.26
C GLN A 22 -2.41 -5.49 -6.07
N GLU A 23 -3.59 -4.94 -5.77
CA GLU A 23 -4.11 -3.72 -6.42
C GLU A 23 -3.22 -2.51 -6.13
N GLU A 24 -2.78 -2.34 -4.88
CA GLU A 24 -1.89 -1.24 -4.48
C GLU A 24 -0.53 -1.33 -5.18
N ILE A 25 0.05 -2.52 -5.29
CA ILE A 25 1.29 -2.75 -6.06
C ILE A 25 1.09 -2.37 -7.52
N GLU A 26 -0.01 -2.78 -8.15
CA GLU A 26 -0.28 -2.47 -9.55
C GLU A 26 -0.44 -0.96 -9.76
N PHE A 27 -1.15 -0.28 -8.86
CA PHE A 27 -1.31 1.17 -8.87
C PHE A 27 0.05 1.89 -8.78
N LEU A 28 0.88 1.51 -7.82
CA LEU A 28 2.21 2.10 -7.61
C LEU A 28 3.15 1.85 -8.78
N GLU A 29 3.11 0.65 -9.38
CA GLU A 29 3.90 0.33 -10.57
C GLU A 29 3.46 1.15 -11.80
N GLN A 30 2.15 1.38 -12.00
CA GLN A 30 1.65 2.27 -13.06
C GLN A 30 2.09 3.72 -12.84
N ARG A 31 2.00 4.21 -11.60
CA ARG A 31 2.45 5.55 -11.21
C ARG A 31 3.93 5.76 -11.50
N LEU A 32 4.77 4.79 -11.16
CA LEU A 32 6.23 4.83 -11.40
C LEU A 32 6.61 4.71 -12.88
N ARG A 33 5.77 4.06 -13.70
CA ARG A 33 5.96 4.00 -15.17
C ARG A 33 5.60 5.31 -15.86
N GLY A 34 4.85 6.19 -15.19
CA GLY A 34 4.34 7.43 -15.77
C GLY A 34 3.05 7.24 -16.57
N ASP A 35 2.36 6.09 -16.44
CA ASP A 35 1.11 5.81 -17.16
C ASP A 35 -0.03 6.76 -16.75
N GLN A 36 0.07 7.35 -15.55
CA GLN A 36 -0.87 8.34 -15.02
C GLN A 36 -0.34 9.79 -15.08
N GLY A 37 0.68 10.03 -15.92
CA GLY A 37 1.37 11.31 -16.03
C GLY A 37 2.70 11.33 -15.29
N GLU A 38 3.48 12.38 -15.56
CA GLU A 38 4.80 12.57 -14.99
C GLU A 38 4.69 12.82 -13.48
N ILE A 39 5.62 12.25 -12.71
CA ILE A 39 5.72 12.44 -11.27
C ILE A 39 7.08 13.06 -10.95
N ASP A 40 7.10 13.95 -9.95
CA ASP A 40 8.32 14.56 -9.49
C ASP A 40 9.20 13.54 -8.75
N LYS A 41 10.47 13.91 -8.53
CA LYS A 41 11.45 13.02 -7.88
C LYS A 41 10.96 12.54 -6.49
N ASP A 42 10.39 13.45 -5.71
CA ASP A 42 9.90 13.16 -4.35
C ASP A 42 8.69 12.20 -4.38
N ASP A 43 7.77 12.39 -5.33
CA ASP A 43 6.65 11.46 -5.55
C ASP A 43 7.17 10.08 -5.95
N ARG A 44 8.15 10.03 -6.86
CA ARG A 44 8.78 8.78 -7.28
C ARG A 44 9.40 8.03 -6.10
N GLU A 45 10.15 8.72 -5.25
CA GLU A 45 10.77 8.13 -4.06
C GLU A 45 9.69 7.62 -3.09
N THR A 46 8.62 8.39 -2.89
CA THR A 46 7.48 7.99 -2.04
C THR A 46 6.78 6.75 -2.58
N CYS A 47 6.50 6.69 -3.89
CA CYS A 47 5.90 5.52 -4.53
C CYS A 47 6.82 4.29 -4.46
N GLN A 48 8.14 4.48 -4.53
CA GLN A 48 9.12 3.41 -4.39
C GLN A 48 9.05 2.78 -2.98
N VAL A 49 9.02 3.62 -1.94
CA VAL A 49 8.92 3.17 -0.55
C VAL A 49 7.57 2.47 -0.28
N ALA A 50 6.48 3.05 -0.76
CA ALA A 50 5.16 2.45 -0.64
C ALA A 50 5.09 1.07 -1.34
N LEU A 51 5.75 0.92 -2.49
CA LEU A 51 5.78 -0.32 -3.25
C LEU A 51 6.52 -1.43 -2.48
N ASP A 52 7.64 -1.10 -1.84
CA ASP A 52 8.37 -2.04 -1.00
C ASP A 52 7.54 -2.49 0.22
N ILE A 53 6.84 -1.56 0.88
CA ILE A 53 5.94 -1.87 2.00
C ILE A 53 4.78 -2.77 1.55
N ALA A 54 4.13 -2.42 0.44
CA ALA A 54 3.02 -3.20 -0.11
C ALA A 54 3.43 -4.63 -0.48
N ARG A 55 4.65 -4.80 -1.01
CA ARG A 55 5.23 -6.12 -1.31
C ARG A 55 5.51 -6.93 -0.06
N ASP A 56 6.07 -6.33 0.99
CA ASP A 56 6.31 -7.02 2.26
C ASP A 56 4.98 -7.46 2.90
N ASN A 57 3.99 -6.57 2.93
CA ASN A 57 2.67 -6.88 3.44
C ASN A 57 1.96 -7.96 2.62
N LEU A 58 2.03 -7.91 1.29
CA LEU A 58 1.52 -8.99 0.45
C LEU A 58 2.16 -10.33 0.81
N GLN A 59 3.48 -10.37 0.98
CA GLN A 59 4.17 -11.59 1.40
C GLN A 59 3.71 -12.06 2.79
N ASN A 60 3.50 -11.14 3.73
CA ASN A 60 3.02 -11.46 5.07
C ASN A 60 1.59 -12.00 5.03
N CYS A 61 0.69 -11.41 4.23
CA CYS A 61 -0.66 -11.90 3.98
C CYS A 61 -0.66 -13.30 3.34
N LEU A 62 0.25 -13.56 2.41
CA LEU A 62 0.40 -14.88 1.77
C LEU A 62 0.99 -15.93 2.72
N LYS A 63 1.89 -15.52 3.63
CA LYS A 63 2.49 -16.41 4.66
C LYS A 63 1.49 -16.75 5.77
N GLY A 64 0.67 -15.80 6.21
CA GLY A 64 -0.35 -15.99 7.25
C GLY A 64 -1.56 -16.83 6.82
N LYS A 65 -1.66 -17.18 5.53
CA LYS A 65 -2.71 -18.07 4.97
C LYS A 65 -2.35 -19.56 5.07
N LYS A 66 -1.25 -19.93 5.72
CA LYS A 66 -0.67 -21.28 5.73
C LYS A 66 -0.87 -22.07 7.04
N ASP A 67 -1.70 -21.58 7.96
CA ASP A 67 -2.09 -22.28 9.19
C ASP A 67 -3.55 -22.74 9.16
#